data_AF-A0A955XHL6-F1
#
_entry.id   AF-A0A955XHL6-F1
#
_cell.length_a   1.000
_cell.length_b   1.000
_cell.length_c   1.000
_cell.angle_alpha   90.00
_cell.angle_beta   90.00
_cell.angle_gamma   90.00
#
_symmetry.space_group_name_H-M   'P 1'
#
loop_
_entity.id
_entity.type
_entity.pdbx_description
1 polymer ?
#
loop_
_entity_poly.entity_id
_entity_poly.type
_entity_poly.pdbx_seq_one_letter_code
_entity_poly.pdbx_strand_id
1 'polypeptide(L)'
;MAKRRYRAVPVKEVEVSKLVEAIAGERVVVAIDVAMEWMYAAIASPGDTVHATVKWSHPRETAAFLRLVDELGQHGPTEAAMEPSGTYGDALRHALLKADVAV
;
A
#
# COMPACT_ATOMS: atom_id res chain seq x y z
N MET A 1 12.31 26.78 4.66
CA MET A 1 11.32 25.69 4.63
C MET A 1 12.06 24.38 4.44
N ALA A 2 12.18 23.55 5.48
CA ALA A 2 12.79 22.23 5.32
C ALA A 2 11.86 21.40 4.43
N LYS A 3 12.36 20.90 3.28
CA LYS A 3 11.67 19.90 2.47
C LYS A 3 11.28 18.76 3.42
N ARG A 4 9.98 18.60 3.71
CA ARG A 4 9.45 17.41 4.39
C ARG A 4 9.89 16.24 3.50
N ARG A 5 10.90 15.48 3.94
CA ARG A 5 11.26 14.23 3.27
C ARG A 5 9.97 13.41 3.23
N TYR A 6 9.64 12.85 2.07
CA TYR A 6 8.62 11.82 1.94
C TYR A 6 8.86 10.79 3.05
N ARG A 7 8.07 10.84 4.13
CA ARG A 7 8.28 10.02 5.31
C ARG A 7 7.60 8.68 5.04
N ALA A 8 8.26 7.87 4.23
CA ALA A 8 7.82 6.50 3.98
C ALA A 8 8.26 5.60 5.15
N VAL A 9 7.30 4.92 5.75
CA VAL A 9 7.50 3.93 6.81
C VAL A 9 7.89 2.60 6.16
N PRO A 10 8.96 1.92 6.58
CA PRO A 10 9.24 0.56 6.14
C PRO A 10 8.02 -0.34 6.42
N VAL A 11 7.63 -1.19 5.47
CA VAL A 11 6.41 -2.00 5.58
C VAL A 11 6.33 -2.84 6.86
N LYS A 12 7.48 -3.28 7.38
CA LYS A 12 7.58 -4.07 8.62
C LYS A 12 7.44 -3.25 9.91
N GLU A 13 7.50 -1.94 9.81
CA GLU A 13 7.38 -0.99 10.92
C GLU A 13 6.01 -0.30 10.95
N VAL A 14 5.09 -0.71 10.06
CA VAL A 14 3.73 -0.15 10.01
C VAL A 14 2.92 -0.68 11.20
N GLU A 15 2.43 0.23 12.03
CA GLU A 15 1.47 -0.10 13.09
C GLU A 15 0.06 -0.19 12.51
N VAL A 16 -0.32 -1.39 12.04
CA VAL A 16 -1.58 -1.61 11.30
C VAL A 16 -2.81 -1.27 12.14
N SER A 17 -2.80 -1.56 13.44
CA SER A 17 -3.90 -1.22 14.35
C SER A 17 -4.23 0.29 14.35
N LYS A 18 -3.20 1.14 14.46
CA LYS A 18 -3.36 2.61 14.40
C LYS A 18 -3.87 3.07 13.05
N LEU A 19 -3.42 2.41 11.98
CA LEU A 19 -3.83 2.73 10.62
C LEU A 19 -5.31 2.40 10.40
N VAL A 20 -5.75 1.23 10.84
CA VAL A 20 -7.16 0.79 10.79
C VAL A 20 -8.05 1.71 11.64
N GLU A 21 -7.61 2.07 12.85
CA GLU A 21 -8.32 3.02 13.71
C GLU A 21 -8.48 4.39 13.03
N ALA A 22 -7.44 4.89 12.36
CA ALA A 22 -7.47 6.17 11.66
C ALA A 22 -8.36 6.17 10.41
N ILE A 23 -8.41 5.05 9.69
CA ILE A 23 -9.27 4.84 8.52
C ILE A 23 -10.74 4.67 8.94
N ALA A 24 -10.99 4.17 10.16
CA ALA A 24 -12.34 4.02 10.73
C ALA A 24 -13.32 3.19 9.86
N GLY A 25 -12.80 2.19 9.14
CA GLY A 25 -13.59 1.31 8.27
C GLY A 25 -14.06 1.94 6.95
N GLU A 26 -13.58 3.15 6.63
CA GLU A 26 -13.78 3.75 5.31
C GLU A 26 -13.11 2.92 4.20
N ARG A 27 -13.52 3.17 2.96
CA ARG A 27 -12.83 2.61 1.78
C ARG A 27 -11.36 3.05 1.79
N VAL A 28 -10.47 2.17 1.38
CA VAL A 28 -9.03 2.43 1.28
C VAL A 28 -8.57 2.28 -0.15
N VAL A 29 -7.79 3.26 -0.61
CA VAL A 29 -7.02 3.19 -1.85
C VAL A 29 -5.54 3.04 -1.49
N VAL A 30 -4.93 1.97 -2.01
CA VAL A 30 -3.49 1.70 -1.92
C VAL A 30 -2.86 2.13 -3.24
N ALA A 31 -2.42 3.39 -3.31
CA ALA A 31 -1.80 3.95 -4.52
C ALA A 31 -0.31 3.59 -4.57
N ILE A 32 0.07 2.72 -5.49
CA ILE A 32 1.39 2.10 -5.59
C ILE A 32 2.21 2.75 -6.70
N ASP A 33 3.39 3.23 -6.33
CA ASP A 33 4.46 3.64 -7.24
C ASP A 33 5.39 2.44 -7.48
N VAL A 34 5.41 1.97 -8.73
CA VAL A 34 6.06 0.73 -9.13
C VAL A 34 7.50 1.00 -9.55
N ALA A 35 8.45 0.31 -8.92
CA ALA A 35 9.87 0.36 -9.28
C ALA A 35 10.52 -1.02 -9.18
N MET A 36 11.77 -1.12 -9.66
CA MET A 36 12.51 -2.38 -9.72
C MET A 36 12.87 -2.94 -8.33
N GLU A 37 13.40 -2.09 -7.44
CA GLU A 37 13.92 -2.53 -6.13
C GLU A 37 13.13 -1.97 -4.95
N TRP A 38 12.81 -0.67 -4.96
CA TRP A 38 12.14 0.02 -3.86
C TRP A 38 10.77 0.48 -4.31
N MET A 39 9.76 -0.24 -3.86
CA MET A 39 8.37 0.08 -4.10
C MET A 39 7.84 1.01 -3.03
N TYR A 40 6.87 1.84 -3.39
CA TYR A 40 6.19 2.75 -2.48
C TYR A 40 4.69 2.63 -2.65
N ALA A 41 3.94 2.86 -1.57
CA ALA A 41 2.50 3.02 -1.66
C ALA A 41 1.99 4.08 -0.67
N ALA A 42 1.02 4.88 -1.10
CA ALA A 42 0.21 5.71 -0.22
C ALA A 42 -1.06 4.94 0.16
N ILE A 43 -1.40 4.98 1.45
CA ILE A 43 -2.64 4.41 2.00
C ILE A 43 -3.56 5.58 2.27
N ALA A 44 -4.62 5.71 1.49
CA ALA A 44 -5.52 6.86 1.51
C ALA A 44 -6.98 6.44 1.67
N SER A 45 -7.76 7.27 2.38
CA SER A 45 -9.22 7.16 2.42
C SER A 45 -9.87 8.27 1.57
N PRO A 46 -11.20 8.28 1.37
CA PRO A 46 -11.88 9.30 0.57
C PRO A 46 -11.57 10.72 1.05
N GLY A 47 -11.54 11.68 0.12
CA GLY A 47 -11.19 13.07 0.43
C GLY A 47 -9.68 13.33 0.49
N ASP A 48 -8.88 12.51 -0.20
CA ASP A 48 -7.42 12.66 -0.36
C ASP A 48 -6.63 12.66 0.96
N THR A 49 -7.16 12.02 2.00
CA THR A 49 -6.46 11.87 3.28
C THR A 49 -5.49 10.71 3.21
N VAL A 50 -4.19 11.00 3.17
CA VAL A 50 -3.12 10.00 3.25
C VAL A 50 -2.80 9.69 4.71
N HIS A 51 -3.10 8.46 5.13
CA HIS A 51 -2.84 7.98 6.49
C HIS A 51 -1.39 7.52 6.67
N ALA A 52 -0.81 6.91 5.65
CA ALA A 52 0.57 6.49 5.65
C ALA A 52 1.15 6.42 4.23
N THR A 53 2.47 6.64 4.13
CA THR A 53 3.24 6.20 2.97
C THR A 53 4.11 5.05 3.42
N VAL A 54 4.04 3.92 2.74
CA VAL A 54 4.81 2.71 3.05
C VAL A 54 5.83 2.45 1.94
N LYS A 55 6.98 1.89 2.31
CA LYS A 55 8.01 1.46 1.38
C LYS A 55 8.46 0.04 1.68
N TRP A 56 8.82 -0.70 0.64
CA TRP A 56 9.35 -2.06 0.78
C TRP A 56 10.30 -2.42 -0.35
N SER A 57 11.21 -3.35 -0.06
CA SER A 57 12.07 -3.93 -1.09
C SER A 57 11.33 -5.03 -1.86
N HIS A 58 11.29 -4.92 -3.19
CA HIS A 58 10.79 -5.98 -4.07
C HIS A 58 11.94 -6.90 -4.53
N PRO A 59 11.76 -8.24 -4.57
CA PRO A 59 10.59 -9.00 -4.09
C PRO A 59 10.64 -9.34 -2.58
N ARG A 60 11.75 -9.07 -1.88
CA ARG A 60 12.05 -9.61 -0.54
C ARG A 60 10.97 -9.33 0.52
N GLU A 61 10.32 -8.18 0.44
CA GLU A 61 9.35 -7.70 1.41
C GLU A 61 7.93 -7.61 0.84
N THR A 62 7.72 -8.09 -0.38
CA THR A 62 6.40 -8.04 -1.05
C THR A 62 5.36 -8.86 -0.29
N ALA A 63 5.74 -9.99 0.31
CA ALA A 63 4.83 -10.74 1.16
C ALA A 63 4.39 -9.97 2.42
N ALA A 64 5.25 -9.11 2.98
CA ALA A 64 4.87 -8.26 4.10
C ALA A 64 3.90 -7.16 3.68
N PHE A 65 4.11 -6.58 2.49
CA PHE A 65 3.17 -5.62 1.90
C PHE A 65 1.81 -6.25 1.61
N LEU A 66 1.77 -7.44 1.03
CA LEU A 66 0.50 -8.14 0.76
C LEU A 66 -0.27 -8.44 2.04
N ARG A 67 0.41 -8.82 3.14
CA ARG A 67 -0.24 -8.99 4.45
C ARG A 67 -0.83 -7.69 4.99
N LEU A 68 -0.11 -6.57 4.84
CA LEU A 68 -0.63 -5.26 5.20
C LEU A 68 -1.92 -4.94 4.43
N VAL A 69 -1.95 -5.20 3.11
CA VAL A 69 -3.14 -4.95 2.28
C VAL A 69 -4.29 -5.89 2.66
N ASP A 70 -4.01 -7.16 2.92
CA ASP A 70 -5.00 -8.14 3.39
C ASP A 70 -5.63 -7.70 4.73
N GLU A 71 -4.81 -7.31 5.70
CA GLU A 71 -5.28 -6.80 6.99
C GLU A 71 -6.16 -5.55 6.82
N LEU A 72 -5.81 -4.62 5.93
CA LEU A 72 -6.68 -3.48 5.61
C LEU A 72 -8.02 -3.94 5.01
N GLY A 73 -7.99 -4.91 4.10
CA GLY A 73 -9.18 -5.51 3.48
C GLY A 73 -10.13 -6.18 4.47
N GLN A 74 -9.60 -6.74 5.57
CA GLN A 74 -10.41 -7.30 6.66
C GLN A 74 -11.20 -6.25 7.45
N HIS A 75 -10.79 -4.98 7.38
CA HIS A 75 -11.40 -3.87 8.12
C HIS A 75 -12.22 -2.90 7.26
N GLY A 76 -12.17 -3.00 5.94
CA GLY A 76 -12.95 -2.18 5.03
C GLY A 76 -12.63 -2.44 3.56
N PRO A 77 -13.47 -1.92 2.63
CA PRO A 77 -13.23 -2.08 1.19
C PRO A 77 -11.86 -1.54 0.80
N THR A 78 -11.00 -2.39 0.24
CA THR A 78 -9.63 -2.02 -0.13
C THR A 78 -9.39 -2.27 -1.62
N GLU A 79 -8.83 -1.29 -2.30
CA GLU A 79 -8.40 -1.39 -3.69
C GLU A 79 -6.99 -0.86 -3.86
N ALA A 80 -6.30 -1.34 -4.89
CA ALA A 80 -5.00 -0.85 -5.28
C ALA A 80 -5.11 -0.04 -6.58
N ALA A 81 -4.34 1.04 -6.65
CA ALA A 81 -4.13 1.77 -7.89
C ALA A 81 -2.64 1.69 -8.22
N MET A 82 -2.28 1.20 -9.40
CA MET A 82 -0.88 1.11 -9.83
C MET A 82 -0.75 1.42 -11.32
N GLU A 83 0.44 1.86 -11.73
CA GLU A 83 0.71 2.09 -13.15
C GLU A 83 0.57 0.77 -13.94
N PRO A 84 -0.14 0.77 -15.09
CA PRO A 84 -0.38 -0.44 -15.87
C PRO A 84 0.83 -0.87 -16.71
N SER A 85 1.86 -0.02 -16.81
CA SER A 85 2.97 -0.17 -17.75
C SER A 85 4.28 -0.49 -17.03
N GLY A 86 4.56 -1.78 -16.84
CA GLY A 86 5.89 -2.24 -16.42
C GLY A 86 5.90 -3.67 -15.89
N THR A 87 6.84 -4.47 -16.36
CA THR A 87 7.00 -5.88 -15.95
C THR A 87 7.29 -6.05 -14.45
N TYR A 88 7.82 -5.00 -13.79
CA TYR A 88 8.07 -5.01 -12.35
C TYR A 88 6.79 -5.03 -11.51
N GLY A 89 5.67 -4.53 -12.06
CA GLY A 89 4.36 -4.52 -11.38
C GLY A 89 3.59 -5.83 -11.51
N ASP A 90 3.86 -6.64 -12.54
CA ASP A 90 3.01 -7.79 -12.90
C ASP A 90 2.89 -8.84 -11.80
N ALA A 91 4.02 -9.17 -11.15
CA ALA A 91 4.02 -10.13 -10.05
C ALA A 91 3.21 -9.63 -8.85
N LEU A 92 3.30 -8.32 -8.55
CA LEU A 92 2.54 -7.69 -7.49
C LEU A 92 1.05 -7.60 -7.84
N ARG A 93 0.73 -7.18 -9.06
CA ARG A 93 -0.63 -7.12 -9.60
C ARG A 93 -1.31 -8.47 -9.52
N HIS A 94 -0.64 -9.53 -9.97
CA HIS A 94 -1.15 -10.89 -9.88
C HIS A 94 -1.43 -11.31 -8.44
N ALA A 95 -0.53 -10.99 -7.51
CA ALA A 95 -0.70 -11.33 -6.10
C ALA A 95 -1.86 -10.56 -5.44
N LEU A 96 -2.06 -9.28 -5.78
CA LEU A 96 -3.18 -8.47 -5.31
C LEU A 96 -4.52 -9.02 -5.80
N LEU A 97 -4.63 -9.33 -7.09
CA LEU A 97 -5.83 -9.94 -7.67
C LEU A 97 -6.14 -11.31 -7.04
N LYS A 98 -5.11 -12.10 -6.73
CA LYS A 98 -5.27 -13.39 -6.03
C LYS A 98 -5.76 -13.22 -4.59
N ALA A 99 -5.48 -12.07 -3.97
CA ALA A 99 -5.98 -11.70 -2.65
C ALA A 99 -7.35 -10.98 -2.71
N ASP A 100 -8.04 -11.03 -3.85
CA ASP A 100 -9.35 -10.38 -4.06
C ASP A 100 -9.32 -8.85 -3.89
N VAL A 101 -8.14 -8.24 -4.08
CA VAL A 101 -7.97 -6.79 -4.11
C VAL A 101 -8.14 -6.32 -5.54
N ALA A 102 -9.07 -5.39 -5.77
CA ALA A 102 -9.25 -4.75 -7.08
C ALA A 102 -7.99 -3.93 -7.44
N VAL A 103 -7.54 -4.03 -8.70
CA VAL A 103 -6.36 -3.33 -9.24
C VAL A 103 -6.67 -2.68 -10.58
#